data_AF-A0A1V4IA27-F1
#
_entry.id   AF-A0A1V4IA27-F1
#
_cell.length_a   1.000
_cell.length_b   1.000
_cell.length_c   1.000
_cell.angle_alpha   90.00
_cell.angle_beta   90.00
_cell.angle_gamma   90.00
#
_symmetry.space_group_name_H-M   'P 1'
#
loop_
_entity.id
_entity.type
_entity.pdbx_description
1 polymer ?
#
loop_
_entity_poly.entity_id
_entity_poly.type
_entity_poly.pdbx_seq_one_letter_code
_entity_poly.pdbx_strand_id
1 'polypeptide(L)' 'MVIYMKNENITVIRKKIEDLRDDINRYIEYPDIFKEELEETSSKIDSLINEYLKLNGK' A
#
# COMPACT_ATOMS: atom_id res chain seq x y z
N MET A 1 -18.04 -17.44 8.22
CA MET A 1 -16.63 -17.11 8.53
C MET A 1 -15.89 -16.39 7.40
N VAL A 2 -16.11 -16.74 6.12
CA VAL A 2 -15.35 -16.16 4.98
C VAL A 2 -15.46 -14.63 4.83
N ILE A 3 -16.63 -14.05 5.15
CA ILE A 3 -16.87 -12.60 5.03
C ILE A 3 -16.03 -11.80 6.05
N TYR A 4 -15.80 -12.33 7.26
CA TYR A 4 -15.01 -11.64 8.28
C TYR A 4 -13.52 -11.55 7.89
N MET A 5 -12.95 -12.66 7.41
CA MET A 5 -11.55 -12.69 6.94
C MET A 5 -11.34 -11.77 5.73
N LYS A 6 -12.32 -11.70 4.82
CA LYS A 6 -12.26 -10.80 3.65
C LYS A 6 -12.19 -9.32 4.07
N ASN A 7 -13.01 -8.92 5.06
CA ASN A 7 -13.00 -7.57 5.59
C ASN A 7 -11.72 -7.25 6.38
N GLU A 8 -11.21 -8.19 7.18
CA GLU A 8 -9.96 -8.01 7.92
C GLU A 8 -8.76 -7.80 6.98
N ASN A 9 -8.66 -8.60 5.91
CA ASN A 9 -7.61 -8.43 4.90
C ASN A 9 -7.71 -7.07 4.18
N ILE A 10 -8.92 -6.62 3.86
CA ILE A 10 -9.14 -5.29 3.27
C ILE A 10 -8.68 -4.18 4.21
N THR A 11 -9.02 -4.25 5.51
CA THR A 11 -8.57 -3.28 6.51
C THR A 11 -7.05 -3.26 6.64
N VAL A 12 -6.40 -4.44 6.65
CA VAL A 12 -4.94 -4.56 6.69
C VAL A 12 -4.29 -3.93 5.46
N ILE A 13 -4.82 -4.17 4.26
CA ILE A 13 -4.28 -3.58 3.03
C ILE A 13 -4.43 -2.07 3.03
N ARG A 14 -5.58 -1.53 3.47
CA ARG A 14 -5.76 -0.07 3.60
C ARG A 14 -4.73 0.54 4.53
N LYS A 15 -4.50 -0.07 5.70
CA LYS A 15 -3.49 0.39 6.65
C LYS A 15 -2.09 0.39 6.03
N LYS A 16 -1.71 -0.67 5.33
CA LYS A 16 -0.42 -0.75 4.63
C LYS A 16 -0.26 0.36 3.57
N ILE A 17 -1.31 0.69 2.84
CA ILE A 17 -1.28 1.79 1.86
C ILE A 17 -1.10 3.14 2.57
N GLU A 18 -1.75 3.36 3.72
CA GLU A 18 -1.57 4.56 4.52
C GLU A 18 -0.13 4.67 5.06
N ASP A 19 0.42 3.59 5.62
CA ASP A 19 1.80 3.56 6.11
C ASP A 19 2.81 3.88 5.00
N LEU A 20 2.66 3.27 3.80
CA LEU A 20 3.53 3.54 2.65
C LEU A 20 3.36 4.97 2.10
N ARG A 21 2.17 5.57 2.26
CA ARG A 21 1.94 6.97 1.87
C ARG A 21 2.70 7.92 2.79
N ASP A 22 2.76 7.63 4.09
CA ASP A 22 3.57 8.39 5.03
C ASP A 22 5.07 8.24 4.74
N ASP A 23 5.52 7.04 4.37
CA ASP A 23 6.89 6.80 3.91
C ASP A 23 7.21 7.63 2.66
N ILE A 24 6.34 7.65 1.65
CA ILE A 24 6.50 8.50 0.46
C ILE A 24 6.62 9.96 0.87
N ASN A 25 5.73 10.46 1.74
CA ASN A 25 5.75 11.85 2.19
C ASN A 25 7.08 12.24 2.84
N ARG A 26 7.75 11.30 3.51
CA ARG A 26 9.09 11.51 4.08
C ARG A 26 10.19 11.45 3.02
N TYR A 27 10.10 10.50 2.08
CA TYR A 27 11.13 10.31 1.05
C TYR A 27 11.14 11.45 0.02
N ILE A 28 9.98 12.05 -0.30
CA ILE A 28 9.91 13.20 -1.21
C ILE A 28 10.60 14.45 -0.65
N GLU A 29 10.87 14.52 0.65
CA GLU A 29 11.65 15.62 1.25
C GLU A 29 13.14 15.51 0.88
N TYR A 30 13.62 14.30 0.55
CA TYR A 30 15.02 14.03 0.17
C TYR A 30 15.10 13.08 -1.04
N PRO A 31 14.60 13.51 -2.21
CA PRO A 31 14.43 12.63 -3.37
C PRO A 31 15.77 12.14 -3.95
N ASP A 32 16.86 12.89 -3.75
CA ASP A 32 18.19 12.49 -4.20
C ASP A 32 18.78 11.32 -3.39
N ILE A 33 18.31 11.14 -2.16
CA ILE A 33 18.76 10.07 -1.25
C ILE A 33 17.84 8.86 -1.38
N PHE A 34 16.52 9.09 -1.48
CA PHE A 34 15.50 8.04 -1.40
C PHE A 34 14.86 7.71 -2.75
N LYS A 35 15.57 7.92 -3.86
CA LYS A 35 15.01 7.69 -5.20
C LYS A 35 14.56 6.23 -5.37
N GLU A 36 15.40 5.28 -4.98
CA GLU A 36 15.09 3.85 -5.10
C GLU A 36 13.93 3.46 -4.18
N GLU A 37 13.93 3.98 -2.95
CA GLU A 37 12.86 3.76 -1.98
C GLU A 37 11.52 4.34 -2.45
N LEU A 38 11.52 5.50 -3.14
CA LEU A 38 10.32 6.06 -3.76
C LEU A 38 9.78 5.14 -4.86
N GLU A 39 10.64 4.65 -5.75
CA GLU A 39 10.26 3.72 -6.83
C GLU A 39 9.75 2.38 -6.27
N GLU A 40 10.41 1.83 -5.26
CA GLU A 40 9.99 0.61 -4.58
C GLU A 40 8.66 0.80 -3.84
N THR A 41 8.51 1.91 -3.11
CA THR A 41 7.30 2.20 -2.32
C THR A 41 6.12 2.42 -3.24
N SER A 42 6.31 3.12 -4.37
CA SER A 42 5.29 3.24 -5.43
C SER A 42 4.88 1.86 -5.96
N SER A 43 5.85 0.99 -6.29
CA SER A 43 5.57 -0.36 -6.79
C SER A 43 4.82 -1.24 -5.77
N LYS A 44 5.13 -1.08 -4.47
CA LYS A 44 4.43 -1.75 -3.36
C LYS A 44 2.99 -1.25 -3.24
N ILE A 45 2.74 0.05 -3.38
CA ILE A 45 1.38 0.62 -3.38
C ILE A 45 0.56 0.06 -4.53
N ASP A 46 1.11 0.02 -5.75
CA ASP A 46 0.42 -0.54 -6.92
C ASP A 46 0.04 -2.01 -6.70
N SER A 47 0.94 -2.79 -6.10
CA SER A 47 0.68 -4.20 -5.76
C SER A 47 -0.45 -4.34 -4.74
N LEU A 48 -0.46 -3.52 -3.68
CA LEU A 48 -1.49 -3.52 -2.65
C LEU A 48 -2.84 -3.03 -3.17
N ILE A 49 -2.87 -2.05 -4.09
CA ILE A 49 -4.09 -1.63 -4.77
C ILE A 49 -4.66 -2.78 -5.60
N ASN A 50 -3.82 -3.50 -6.34
CA ASN A 50 -4.25 -4.67 -7.10
C ASN A 50 -4.80 -5.78 -6.19
N GLU A 51 -4.19 -6.02 -5.04
CA GLU A 51 -4.67 -6.97 -4.04
C GLU A 51 -6.02 -6.51 -3.43
N TYR A 52 -6.12 -5.22 -3.09
CA TYR A 52 -7.37 -4.61 -2.63
C TYR A 52 -8.48 -4.77 -3.68
N LEU A 53 -8.20 -4.53 -4.96
CA LEU A 53 -9.17 -4.68 -6.05
C LEU A 53 -9.60 -6.14 -6.24
N LYS A 54 -8.68 -7.11 -6.12
CA LYS A 54 -9.01 -8.54 -6.16
C LYS A 54 -9.90 -8.96 -5.00
N LEU A 55 -9.63 -8.43 -3.81
CA LEU A 55 -10.45 -8.70 -2.63
C LEU A 55 -11.78 -7.93 -2.69
N ASN A 56 -11.84 -6.71 -3.20
CA ASN A 56 -13.07 -5.94 -3.27
C ASN A 56 -13.93 -6.30 -4.51
N GLY A 57 -13.32 -6.90 -5.52
CA GLY A 57 -13.98 -7.53 -6.66
C GLY A 57 -14.86 -8.68 -6.20
N LYS A 58 -16.06 -8.75 -6.77
CA LYS A 58 -17.02 -9.85 -6.58
C LYS A 58 -16.55 -11.08 -7.34
#